data_AF-A0ABD3SU83-F1
#
_entry.id   AF-A0ABD3SU83-F1
#
_cell.length_a   1.000
_cell.length_b   1.000
_cell.length_c   1.000
_cell.angle_alpha   90.00
_cell.angle_beta   90.00
_cell.angle_gamma   90.00
#
_symmetry.space_group_name_H-M   'P 1'
#
loop_
_entity.id
_entity.type
_entity.pdbx_description
1 polymer ?
#
loop_
_entity_poly.entity_id
_entity_poly.type
_entity_poly.pdbx_seq_one_letter_code
_entity_poly.pdbx_strand_id
1 'polypeptide(L)'
;MGSRFSFRFLRHYHHFSTATTATFIPKSYSLIHTPISNHPHHPLFARFLSTRPKKVDIGARARQLQNRRLWGYALSFSCIAGFIVIVLNQFQDQLIFYITPTDALEKYNSDPSKSRFRLGGLVLEKSVANLPSSPETQFVITDLITDILVKYEGSLPDLFREGHSVVVEGFIKPFDEEIKKKEEAILKNSSSFGVTEKARSLECYFAANEVLAKHDEKYMPAEVANAIEKNKKKLLEEEEKSKEEALINASASAKA
;
A
#
# COMPACT_ATOMS: atom_id res chain seq x y z
N MET A 1 -41.46 5.76 -25.45
CA MET A 1 -40.63 6.16 -26.61
C MET A 1 -39.24 6.54 -26.12
N GLY A 2 -38.17 6.13 -26.80
CA GLY A 2 -36.79 6.33 -26.34
C GLY A 2 -36.10 7.54 -26.96
N SER A 3 -35.44 8.34 -26.13
CA SER A 3 -34.65 9.51 -26.53
C SER A 3 -33.15 9.18 -26.59
N ARG A 4 -32.57 9.15 -27.79
CA ARG A 4 -31.13 8.98 -28.01
C ARG A 4 -30.41 10.32 -27.85
N PHE A 5 -29.50 10.44 -26.89
CA PHE A 5 -28.57 11.57 -26.82
C PHE A 5 -27.40 11.36 -27.79
N SER A 6 -27.21 12.30 -28.73
CA SER A 6 -26.16 12.28 -29.74
C SER A 6 -25.13 13.37 -29.46
N PHE A 7 -24.00 13.03 -28.85
CA PHE A 7 -22.88 13.97 -28.70
C PHE A 7 -22.08 14.09 -30.01
N ARG A 8 -22.02 15.31 -30.54
CA ARG A 8 -21.37 15.65 -31.82
C ARG A 8 -20.17 16.55 -31.53
N PHE A 9 -19.00 15.96 -31.29
CA PHE A 9 -17.78 16.73 -31.00
C PHE A 9 -17.12 17.28 -32.26
N LEU A 10 -16.64 18.52 -32.18
CA LEU A 10 -16.05 19.24 -33.30
C LEU A 10 -14.65 18.73 -33.64
N ARG A 11 -14.36 18.72 -34.95
CA ARG A 11 -13.07 18.38 -35.55
C ARG A 11 -12.29 19.68 -35.75
N HIS A 12 -11.07 19.76 -35.22
CA HIS A 12 -10.13 20.84 -35.55
C HIS A 12 -8.86 20.25 -36.17
N TYR A 13 -8.58 20.68 -37.40
CA TYR A 13 -7.34 20.39 -38.12
C TYR A 13 -6.44 21.62 -38.01
N HIS A 14 -5.15 21.41 -37.73
CA HIS A 14 -4.12 22.39 -38.04
C HIS A 14 -3.28 21.88 -39.21
N HIS A 15 -3.27 22.65 -40.31
CA HIS A 15 -2.34 22.49 -41.41
C HIS A 15 -1.02 23.23 -41.09
N PHE A 16 0.12 22.69 -41.55
CA PHE A 16 1.37 23.44 -41.67
C PHE A 16 2.20 23.02 -42.90
N SER A 17 3.02 23.96 -43.37
CA SER A 17 3.93 23.90 -44.52
C SER A 17 5.12 24.85 -44.26
N THR A 18 6.20 24.91 -45.02
CA THR A 18 6.50 24.38 -46.39
C THR A 18 7.86 23.67 -46.42
N ALA A 19 8.27 23.15 -47.59
CA ALA A 19 9.62 22.62 -47.81
C ALA A 19 10.72 23.70 -47.70
N THR A 20 11.96 23.30 -47.37
CA THR A 20 13.22 23.95 -47.78
C THR A 20 14.42 22.99 -47.59
N THR A 21 14.94 22.50 -48.73
CA THR A 21 16.34 22.53 -49.16
C THR A 21 17.47 22.52 -48.11
N ALA A 22 18.26 21.44 -48.09
CA ALA A 22 19.60 21.40 -47.49
C ALA A 22 20.68 21.35 -48.59
N THR A 23 21.68 22.22 -48.52
CA THR A 23 22.62 22.51 -49.61
C THR A 23 23.86 21.61 -49.64
N PHE A 24 24.27 21.27 -50.85
CA PHE A 24 25.47 20.50 -51.20
C PHE A 24 26.70 21.42 -51.21
N ILE A 25 27.82 21.00 -50.59
CA ILE A 25 29.11 21.72 -50.66
C ILE A 25 30.10 20.86 -51.46
N PRO A 26 30.66 21.34 -52.58
CA PRO A 26 31.64 20.60 -53.35
C PRO A 26 33.06 20.84 -52.82
N LYS A 27 33.95 19.85 -52.96
CA LYS A 27 35.41 20.05 -52.87
C LYS A 27 36.08 19.55 -54.14
N SER A 28 36.45 20.49 -54.99
CA SER A 28 37.14 20.31 -56.26
C SER A 28 38.65 20.14 -56.08
N TYR A 29 39.28 19.19 -56.77
CA TYR A 29 40.70 19.30 -57.15
C TYR A 29 40.98 18.71 -58.55
N SER A 30 41.30 19.63 -59.47
CA SER A 30 42.23 19.57 -60.61
C SER A 30 42.54 18.26 -61.36
N LEU A 31 42.31 18.33 -62.67
CA LEU A 31 42.99 17.56 -63.73
C LEU A 31 44.52 17.78 -63.73
N ILE A 32 45.30 16.75 -64.05
CA ILE A 32 46.61 16.87 -64.72
C ILE A 32 46.71 15.83 -65.84
N HIS A 33 47.37 16.23 -66.92
CA HIS A 33 47.45 15.61 -68.25
C HIS A 33 48.67 14.68 -68.38
N THR A 34 48.61 13.62 -69.21
CA THR A 34 49.60 13.32 -70.29
C THR A 34 49.27 11.97 -71.01
N PRO A 35 49.75 11.73 -72.26
CA PRO A 35 49.09 10.80 -73.18
C PRO A 35 49.98 9.67 -73.78
N ILE A 36 49.31 8.71 -74.44
CA ILE A 36 49.79 7.78 -75.51
C ILE A 36 50.91 6.78 -75.14
N SER A 37 50.61 5.47 -75.22
CA SER A 37 51.16 4.56 -76.25
C SER A 37 50.78 3.07 -76.07
N ASN A 38 50.48 2.42 -77.20
CA ASN A 38 50.51 0.98 -77.50
C ASN A 38 49.57 -0.05 -76.80
N HIS A 39 48.86 -0.76 -77.69
CA HIS A 39 48.20 -2.07 -77.55
C HIS A 39 49.24 -3.22 -77.31
N PRO A 40 48.87 -4.51 -77.07
CA PRO A 40 47.56 -5.12 -77.33
C PRO A 40 47.04 -6.24 -76.39
N HIS A 41 45.84 -6.73 -76.74
CA HIS A 41 45.22 -8.04 -76.43
C HIS A 41 45.24 -8.59 -74.99
N HIS A 42 44.06 -8.62 -74.35
CA HIS A 42 43.58 -9.82 -73.63
C HIS A 42 42.04 -9.91 -73.73
N PRO A 43 41.46 -11.13 -73.67
CA PRO A 43 40.09 -11.37 -74.13
C PRO A 43 39.01 -10.91 -73.14
N LEU A 44 37.81 -10.70 -73.70
CA LEU A 44 36.56 -10.42 -73.00
C LEU A 44 36.21 -11.51 -71.98
N PHE A 45 36.68 -11.39 -70.74
CA PHE A 45 36.15 -12.17 -69.62
C PHE A 45 35.04 -11.38 -68.92
N ALA A 46 33.92 -11.23 -69.63
CA ALA A 46 32.65 -10.90 -69.01
C ALA A 46 32.28 -12.03 -68.05
N ARG A 47 32.77 -11.95 -66.80
CA ARG A 47 32.27 -12.76 -65.69
C ARG A 47 30.82 -12.35 -65.45
N PHE A 48 29.91 -12.94 -66.22
CA PHE A 48 28.53 -13.13 -65.81
C PHE A 48 28.59 -13.86 -64.46
N LEU A 49 28.54 -13.07 -63.39
CA LEU A 49 28.19 -13.55 -62.06
C LEU A 49 26.77 -14.07 -62.20
N SER A 50 26.68 -15.37 -62.48
CA SER A 50 25.42 -16.12 -62.51
C SER A 50 24.82 -16.02 -61.12
N THR A 51 23.96 -15.02 -60.93
CA THR A 51 23.11 -14.89 -59.77
C THR A 51 22.05 -15.98 -59.84
N ARG A 52 22.47 -17.23 -59.56
CA ARG A 52 21.57 -18.38 -59.40
C ARG A 52 20.40 -17.91 -58.54
N PRO A 53 19.16 -17.90 -59.06
CA PRO A 53 18.03 -17.41 -58.30
C PRO A 53 17.89 -18.29 -57.07
N LYS A 54 18.09 -17.69 -55.89
CA LYS A 54 18.05 -18.42 -54.62
C LYS A 54 16.62 -18.93 -54.46
N LYS A 55 16.42 -20.25 -54.58
CA LYS A 55 15.10 -20.89 -54.47
C LYS A 55 14.45 -20.42 -53.17
N VAL A 56 13.37 -19.64 -53.28
CA VAL A 56 12.69 -19.08 -52.13
C VAL A 56 11.90 -20.21 -51.49
N ASP A 57 12.36 -20.72 -50.35
CA ASP A 57 11.60 -21.71 -49.60
C ASP A 57 10.41 -21.03 -48.92
N ILE A 58 9.29 -21.00 -49.65
CA ILE A 58 8.00 -20.41 -49.23
C ILE A 58 7.58 -20.97 -47.87
N GLY A 59 7.77 -22.28 -47.63
CA GLY A 59 7.49 -22.93 -46.34
C GLY A 59 8.35 -22.43 -45.17
N ALA A 60 9.60 -22.01 -45.41
CA ALA A 60 10.45 -21.42 -44.38
C ALA A 60 9.95 -20.01 -44.00
N ARG A 61 9.63 -19.17 -45.00
CA ARG A 61 9.03 -17.84 -44.76
C ARG A 61 7.65 -17.91 -44.11
N ALA A 62 6.83 -18.90 -44.45
CA ALA A 62 5.50 -19.07 -43.86
C ALA A 62 5.57 -19.34 -42.35
N ARG A 63 6.43 -20.27 -41.92
CA ARG A 63 6.68 -20.57 -40.49
C ARG A 63 7.26 -19.36 -39.76
N GLN A 64 8.15 -18.61 -40.40
CA GLN A 64 8.75 -17.41 -39.80
C GLN A 64 7.72 -16.30 -39.51
N LEU A 65 6.68 -16.14 -40.35
CA LEU A 65 5.56 -15.22 -40.11
C LEU A 65 4.63 -15.70 -38.98
N GLN A 66 4.40 -17.01 -38.86
CA GLN A 66 3.61 -17.59 -37.76
C GLN A 66 4.31 -17.37 -36.41
N ASN A 67 5.59 -17.72 -36.31
CA ASN A 67 6.37 -17.55 -35.08
C ASN A 67 6.46 -16.06 -34.67
N ARG A 68 6.61 -15.13 -35.62
CA ARG A 68 6.67 -13.69 -35.31
C ARG A 68 5.36 -13.16 -34.70
N ARG A 69 4.21 -13.70 -35.11
CA ARG A 69 2.91 -13.37 -34.49
C ARG A 69 2.80 -13.97 -33.09
N LEU A 70 3.22 -15.22 -32.92
CA LEU A 70 3.20 -15.90 -31.62
C LEU A 70 4.09 -15.19 -30.59
N TRP A 71 5.29 -14.74 -30.97
CA TRP A 71 6.14 -13.90 -30.11
C TRP A 71 5.50 -12.56 -29.76
N GLY A 72 4.79 -11.92 -30.70
CA GLY A 72 4.04 -10.69 -30.43
C GLY A 72 2.92 -10.91 -29.40
N TYR A 73 2.18 -12.02 -29.51
CA TYR A 73 1.15 -12.37 -28.52
C TYR A 73 1.75 -12.72 -27.17
N ALA A 74 2.83 -13.51 -27.11
CA ALA A 74 3.52 -13.85 -25.88
C ALA A 74 4.05 -12.61 -25.15
N LEU A 75 4.64 -11.65 -25.87
CA LEU A 75 5.06 -10.36 -25.32
C LEU A 75 3.86 -9.58 -24.76
N SER A 76 2.77 -9.46 -25.54
CA SER A 76 1.57 -8.72 -25.10
C SER A 76 0.93 -9.34 -23.85
N PHE A 77 0.84 -10.67 -23.78
CA PHE A 77 0.30 -11.38 -22.64
C PHE A 77 1.20 -11.22 -21.40
N SER A 78 2.52 -11.28 -21.57
CA SER A 78 3.49 -11.01 -20.50
C SER A 78 3.35 -9.59 -19.94
N CYS A 79 3.23 -8.57 -20.81
CA CYS A 79 3.00 -7.19 -20.38
C CYS A 79 1.67 -7.02 -19.62
N ILE A 80 0.58 -7.64 -20.09
CA ILE A 80 -0.74 -7.59 -19.43
C ILE A 80 -0.70 -8.30 -18.08
N ALA A 81 -0.09 -9.49 -18.01
CA ALA A 81 0.06 -10.24 -16.77
C ALA A 81 0.91 -9.47 -15.74
N GLY A 82 2.05 -8.91 -16.16
CA GLY A 82 2.89 -8.06 -15.31
C GLY A 82 2.16 -6.82 -14.80
N PHE A 83 1.38 -6.15 -15.65
CA PHE A 83 0.56 -5.01 -15.24
C PHE A 83 -0.50 -5.42 -14.19
N ILE A 84 -1.19 -6.54 -14.38
CA ILE A 84 -2.17 -7.05 -13.41
C ILE A 84 -1.49 -7.35 -12.06
N VAL A 85 -0.31 -8.00 -12.05
CA VAL A 85 0.43 -8.28 -10.80
C VAL A 85 0.82 -6.99 -10.07
N ILE A 86 1.33 -5.99 -10.78
CA ILE A 86 1.71 -4.69 -10.20
C ILE A 86 0.48 -3.97 -9.63
N VAL A 87 -0.63 -3.94 -10.36
CA VAL A 87 -1.88 -3.29 -9.90
C VAL A 87 -2.46 -4.01 -8.68
N LEU A 88 -2.47 -5.34 -8.65
CA LEU A 88 -2.96 -6.11 -7.51
C LEU A 88 -2.10 -5.91 -6.26
N ASN A 89 -0.77 -5.87 -6.41
CA ASN A 89 0.15 -5.60 -5.30
C ASN A 89 -0.04 -4.17 -4.76
N GLN A 90 -0.05 -3.15 -5.62
CA GLN A 90 -0.29 -1.76 -5.24
C GLN A 90 -1.68 -1.53 -4.61
N PHE A 91 -2.70 -2.31 -5.00
CA PHE A 91 -4.05 -2.21 -4.43
C PHE A 91 -4.12 -2.77 -3.00
N GLN A 92 -3.37 -3.84 -2.69
CA GLN A 92 -3.32 -4.42 -1.34
C GLN A 92 -2.78 -3.41 -0.31
N ASP A 93 -1.79 -2.59 -0.69
CA ASP A 93 -1.22 -1.54 0.16
C ASP A 93 -2.18 -0.38 0.46
N GLN A 94 -3.30 -0.26 -0.26
CA GLN A 94 -4.31 0.79 -0.09
C GLN A 94 -5.54 0.36 0.72
N LEU A 95 -5.62 -0.91 1.13
CA LEU A 95 -6.78 -1.41 1.89
C LEU A 95 -6.69 -1.04 3.37
N ILE A 96 -7.55 -0.11 3.78
CA ILE A 96 -7.68 0.31 5.18
C ILE A 96 -8.72 -0.58 5.87
N PHE A 97 -8.23 -1.52 6.69
CA PHE A 97 -9.07 -2.43 7.48
C PHE A 97 -9.42 -1.83 8.85
N TYR A 98 -10.60 -2.18 9.38
CA TYR A 98 -10.97 -1.90 10.76
C TYR A 98 -10.60 -3.08 11.65
N ILE A 99 -9.79 -2.87 12.68
CA ILE A 99 -9.32 -3.94 13.58
C ILE A 99 -9.37 -3.51 15.05
N THR A 100 -9.47 -4.46 15.96
CA THR A 100 -9.44 -4.20 17.41
C THR A 100 -8.01 -4.10 17.96
N PRO A 101 -7.81 -3.54 19.16
CA PRO A 101 -6.56 -3.64 19.91
C PRO A 101 -5.94 -5.04 20.00
N THR A 102 -6.72 -6.09 20.32
CA THR A 102 -6.21 -7.48 20.33
C THR A 102 -5.73 -7.88 18.94
N ASP A 103 -6.56 -7.71 17.90
CA ASP A 103 -6.21 -8.10 16.52
C ASP A 103 -4.99 -7.33 15.99
N ALA A 104 -4.85 -6.06 16.36
CA ALA A 104 -3.73 -5.20 15.95
C ALA A 104 -2.41 -5.68 16.56
N LEU A 105 -2.42 -6.12 17.82
CA LEU A 105 -1.25 -6.67 18.50
C LEU A 105 -0.86 -8.04 17.93
N GLU A 106 -1.82 -8.93 17.70
CA GLU A 106 -1.58 -10.22 17.04
C GLU A 106 -0.99 -10.03 15.64
N LYS A 107 -1.56 -9.11 14.86
CA LYS A 107 -1.06 -8.78 13.52
C LYS A 107 0.37 -8.26 13.57
N TYR A 108 0.68 -7.33 14.46
CA TYR A 108 2.04 -6.79 14.65
C TYR A 108 3.07 -7.87 15.01
N ASN A 109 2.71 -8.82 15.88
CA ASN A 109 3.56 -9.94 16.25
C ASN A 109 3.81 -10.91 15.08
N SER A 110 2.82 -11.07 14.18
CA SER A 110 2.94 -11.94 12.99
C SER A 110 3.71 -11.28 11.84
N ASP A 111 3.53 -9.97 11.65
CA ASP A 111 4.14 -9.18 10.59
C ASP A 111 4.21 -7.70 11.04
N PRO A 112 5.40 -7.15 11.33
CA PRO A 112 5.60 -5.74 11.68
C PRO A 112 5.51 -4.81 10.44
N SER A 113 4.50 -5.05 9.61
CA SER A 113 4.20 -4.32 8.38
C SER A 113 3.78 -2.88 8.66
N LYS A 114 4.34 -1.95 7.89
CA LYS A 114 3.99 -0.51 7.91
C LYS A 114 2.70 -0.21 7.15
N SER A 115 1.68 -1.06 7.29
CA SER A 115 0.35 -0.86 6.71
C SER A 115 -0.45 0.14 7.55
N ARG A 116 -1.18 1.06 6.90
CA ARG A 116 -2.17 1.90 7.60
C ARG A 116 -3.40 1.07 7.91
N PHE A 117 -3.90 1.16 9.14
CA PHE A 117 -5.17 0.54 9.52
C PHE A 117 -5.98 1.45 10.44
N ARG A 118 -7.25 1.13 10.59
CA ARG A 118 -8.19 1.80 11.49
C ARG A 118 -8.35 0.98 12.75
N LEU A 119 -7.72 1.42 13.83
CA LEU A 119 -7.88 0.86 15.16
C LEU A 119 -9.23 1.34 15.72
N GLY A 120 -10.16 0.41 15.95
CA GLY A 120 -11.47 0.69 16.54
C GLY A 120 -11.58 0.12 17.95
N GLY A 121 -12.11 0.90 18.88
CA GLY A 121 -12.37 0.43 20.25
C GLY A 121 -12.99 1.51 21.13
N LEU A 122 -13.02 1.24 22.44
CA LEU A 122 -13.50 2.18 23.46
C LEU A 122 -12.34 3.02 23.99
N VAL A 123 -12.55 4.33 24.18
CA VAL A 123 -11.59 5.17 24.91
C VAL A 123 -11.67 4.84 26.40
N LEU A 124 -10.55 4.48 27.02
CA LEU A 124 -10.53 4.17 28.45
C LEU A 124 -10.75 5.43 29.31
N GLU A 125 -11.48 5.31 30.42
CA GLU A 125 -11.70 6.42 31.36
C GLU A 125 -10.43 6.90 32.04
N LYS A 126 -10.30 8.23 32.21
CA LYS A 126 -9.14 8.94 32.75
C LYS A 126 -7.82 8.63 32.03
N SER A 127 -7.92 8.16 30.79
CA SER A 127 -6.76 7.80 29.97
C SER A 127 -6.31 8.91 29.04
N VAL A 128 -7.02 10.05 28.97
CA VAL A 128 -6.71 11.14 28.03
C VAL A 128 -5.79 12.17 28.70
N ALA A 129 -4.63 12.44 28.10
CA ALA A 129 -3.73 13.51 28.52
C ALA A 129 -3.17 14.29 27.33
N ASN A 130 -3.13 15.61 27.51
CA ASN A 130 -2.51 16.53 26.57
C ASN A 130 -1.14 16.94 27.14
N LEU A 131 -0.08 16.85 26.36
CA LEU A 131 1.25 17.23 26.85
C LEU A 131 1.38 18.77 26.82
N PRO A 132 1.60 19.48 27.94
CA PRO A 132 1.53 20.95 27.96
C PRO A 132 2.61 21.67 27.14
N SER A 133 3.59 20.95 26.60
CA SER A 133 4.68 21.46 25.77
C SER A 133 4.63 21.00 24.30
N SER A 134 3.65 20.18 23.89
CA SER A 134 3.55 19.61 22.52
C SER A 134 2.08 19.50 22.11
N PRO A 135 1.71 19.66 20.82
CA PRO A 135 0.35 19.34 20.33
C PRO A 135 0.01 17.83 20.36
N GLU A 136 0.83 17.01 21.01
CA GLU A 136 0.58 15.59 21.26
C GLU A 136 -0.48 15.38 22.34
N THR A 137 -1.54 14.67 21.95
CA THR A 137 -2.54 14.09 22.82
C THR A 137 -2.34 12.58 22.90
N GLN A 138 -2.39 12.02 24.11
CA GLN A 138 -2.21 10.60 24.38
C GLN A 138 -3.47 10.05 25.03
N PHE A 139 -3.92 8.88 24.57
CA PHE A 139 -5.09 8.20 25.14
C PHE A 139 -5.01 6.69 24.94
N VAL A 140 -5.76 5.91 25.72
CA VAL A 140 -5.77 4.45 25.61
C VAL A 140 -7.06 3.98 24.94
N ILE A 141 -6.93 3.12 23.92
CA ILE A 141 -8.06 2.40 23.33
C ILE A 141 -8.06 0.96 23.84
N THR A 142 -9.24 0.48 24.23
CA THR A 142 -9.47 -0.90 24.71
C THR A 142 -10.60 -1.59 23.95
N ASP A 143 -10.50 -2.91 23.82
CA ASP A 143 -11.59 -3.82 23.43
C ASP A 143 -12.07 -4.70 24.60
N LEU A 144 -11.82 -4.23 25.83
CA LEU A 144 -12.01 -4.90 27.11
C LEU A 144 -10.96 -5.98 27.44
N ILE A 145 -10.23 -6.52 26.47
CA ILE A 145 -9.16 -7.51 26.70
C ILE A 145 -7.79 -6.84 26.62
N THR A 146 -7.49 -6.17 25.51
CA THR A 146 -6.21 -5.54 25.21
C THR A 146 -6.35 -4.02 25.20
N ASP A 147 -5.38 -3.35 25.82
CA ASP A 147 -5.32 -1.90 25.90
C ASP A 147 -4.10 -1.41 25.10
N ILE A 148 -4.30 -0.55 24.10
CA ILE A 148 -3.21 0.05 23.30
C ILE A 148 -3.13 1.54 23.58
N LEU A 149 -1.91 2.03 23.86
CA LEU A 149 -1.62 3.46 23.91
C LEU A 149 -1.64 4.06 22.50
N VAL A 150 -2.44 5.10 22.32
CA VAL A 150 -2.52 5.91 21.11
C VAL A 150 -1.86 7.25 21.35
N LYS A 151 -1.01 7.67 20.40
CA LYS A 151 -0.41 9.01 20.36
C LYS A 151 -0.88 9.73 19.11
N TYR A 152 -1.58 10.84 19.29
CA TYR A 152 -2.15 11.65 18.23
C TYR A 152 -1.56 13.06 18.27
N GLU A 153 -1.12 13.57 17.12
CA GLU A 153 -0.66 14.95 16.98
C GLU A 153 -1.80 15.80 16.40
N GLY A 154 -2.30 16.75 17.20
CA GLY A 154 -3.40 17.64 16.81
C GLY A 154 -4.52 17.72 17.84
N SER A 155 -5.55 18.50 17.50
CA SER A 155 -6.74 18.69 18.33
C SER A 155 -7.71 17.51 18.18
N LEU A 156 -8.10 16.89 19.29
CA LEU A 156 -9.16 15.89 19.29
C LEU A 156 -10.49 16.49 18.80
N PRO A 157 -11.33 15.73 18.05
CA PRO A 157 -12.65 16.20 17.65
C PRO A 157 -13.55 16.51 18.85
N ASP A 158 -14.44 17.50 18.71
CA ASP A 158 -15.41 17.90 19.76
C ASP A 158 -16.26 16.75 20.32
N LEU A 159 -16.39 15.65 19.57
CA LEU A 159 -17.19 14.46 19.91
C LEU A 159 -16.41 13.39 20.67
N PHE A 160 -15.08 13.51 20.74
CA PHE A 160 -14.23 12.56 21.42
C PHE A 160 -14.47 12.63 22.94
N ARG A 161 -14.86 11.51 23.55
CA ARG A 161 -15.13 11.39 24.98
C ARG A 161 -14.60 10.06 25.48
N GLU A 162 -14.18 10.06 26.74
CA GLU A 162 -13.87 8.83 27.47
C GLU A 162 -15.11 7.93 27.59
N GLY A 163 -14.90 6.61 27.66
CA GLY A 163 -15.95 5.59 27.69
C GLY A 163 -16.67 5.35 26.35
N HIS A 164 -16.44 6.18 25.33
CA HIS A 164 -17.14 6.11 24.03
C HIS A 164 -16.32 5.35 22.98
N SER A 165 -17.01 4.83 21.96
CA SER A 165 -16.37 4.20 20.80
C SER A 165 -15.66 5.25 19.93
N VAL A 166 -14.39 5.01 19.62
CA VAL A 166 -13.59 5.81 18.69
C VAL A 166 -13.00 4.90 17.60
N VAL A 167 -12.77 5.47 16.43
CA VAL A 167 -11.91 4.86 15.41
C VAL A 167 -10.73 5.79 15.15
N VAL A 168 -9.53 5.24 15.04
CA VAL A 168 -8.31 6.00 14.82
C VAL A 168 -7.52 5.40 13.67
N GLU A 169 -7.15 6.22 12.69
CA GLU A 169 -6.32 5.80 11.56
C GLU A 169 -4.85 6.11 11.84
N GLY A 170 -3.95 5.16 11.55
CA GLY A 170 -2.54 5.32 11.86
C GLY A 170 -1.70 4.06 11.62
N PHE A 171 -0.59 3.98 12.34
CA PHE A 171 0.35 2.87 12.29
C PHE A 171 0.79 2.45 13.69
N ILE A 172 0.98 1.14 13.90
CA ILE A 172 1.68 0.64 15.09
C ILE A 172 3.19 0.86 14.97
N LYS A 173 3.83 1.27 16.07
CA LYS A 173 5.27 1.53 16.16
C LYS A 173 5.83 0.90 17.44
N PRO A 174 7.05 0.34 17.43
CA PRO A 174 7.73 -0.07 18.65
C PRO A 174 8.01 1.15 19.55
N PHE A 175 8.08 0.94 20.86
CA PHE A 175 8.66 1.92 21.76
C PHE A 175 10.18 1.92 21.65
N ASP A 176 10.75 2.95 21.02
CA ASP A 176 12.18 3.22 21.16
C ASP A 176 12.51 3.59 22.62
N GLU A 177 13.67 3.17 23.13
CA GLU A 177 14.10 3.37 24.53
C GLU A 177 14.10 4.86 24.96
N GLU A 178 14.34 5.79 24.02
CA GLU A 178 14.21 7.23 24.29
C GLU A 178 12.77 7.67 24.60
N ILE A 179 11.78 7.06 23.93
CA ILE A 179 10.36 7.34 24.12
C ILE A 179 9.93 6.79 25.47
N LYS A 180 10.30 5.54 25.78
CA LYS A 180 10.05 4.88 27.07
C LYS A 180 10.55 5.72 28.25
N LYS A 181 11.78 6.24 28.15
CA LYS A 181 12.38 7.12 29.18
C LYS A 181 11.69 8.49 29.31
N LYS A 182 11.26 9.09 28.20
CA LYS A 182 10.45 10.33 28.23
C LYS A 182 9.09 10.09 28.89
N GLU A 183 8.47 8.95 28.60
CA GLU A 183 7.14 8.61 29.10
C GLU A 183 7.13 8.29 30.59
N GLU A 184 8.10 7.49 31.08
CA GLU A 184 8.33 7.28 32.51
C GLU A 184 8.59 8.61 33.26
N ALA A 185 9.25 9.58 32.62
CA ALA A 185 9.50 10.90 33.21
C ALA A 185 8.24 11.79 33.26
N ILE A 186 7.39 11.72 32.22
CA ILE A 186 6.08 12.41 32.20
C ILE A 186 5.15 11.80 33.27
N LEU A 187 5.11 10.47 33.38
CA LEU A 187 4.29 9.72 34.34
C LEU A 187 4.61 10.05 35.80
N LYS A 188 5.89 10.22 36.17
CA LYS A 188 6.29 10.57 37.55
C LYS A 188 5.75 11.92 38.04
N ASN A 189 5.43 12.82 37.12
CA ASN A 189 4.88 14.14 37.43
C ASN A 189 3.35 14.21 37.24
N SER A 190 2.70 13.12 36.79
CA SER A 190 1.28 13.08 36.43
C SER A 190 0.57 11.85 37.00
N SER A 191 0.43 11.82 38.34
CA SER A 191 -0.27 10.77 39.10
C SER A 191 -1.78 10.61 38.79
N SER A 192 -2.30 11.34 37.79
CA SER A 192 -3.69 11.29 37.33
C SER A 192 -3.87 10.63 35.95
N PHE A 193 -2.79 10.16 35.30
CA PHE A 193 -2.88 9.53 33.98
C PHE A 193 -3.15 8.02 34.11
N GLY A 194 -4.41 7.63 33.88
CA GLY A 194 -4.95 6.28 34.08
C GLY A 194 -4.54 5.24 33.03
N VAL A 195 -3.25 5.12 32.74
CA VAL A 195 -2.74 4.08 31.83
C VAL A 195 -2.75 2.74 32.55
N THR A 196 -3.55 1.79 32.07
CA THR A 196 -3.56 0.41 32.56
C THR A 196 -2.18 -0.21 32.45
N GLU A 197 -1.83 -1.08 33.40
CA GLU A 197 -0.59 -1.88 33.33
C GLU A 197 -0.51 -2.71 32.04
N LYS A 198 -1.66 -3.16 31.50
CA LYS A 198 -1.78 -3.81 30.19
C LYS A 198 -1.17 -2.95 29.07
N ALA A 199 -1.60 -1.69 28.92
CA ALA A 199 -1.08 -0.78 27.91
C ALA A 199 0.42 -0.46 28.09
N ARG A 200 0.93 -0.47 29.33
CA ARG A 200 2.38 -0.31 29.61
C ARG A 200 3.20 -1.57 29.35
N SER A 201 2.58 -2.74 29.38
CA SER A 201 3.25 -4.02 29.12
C SER A 201 3.50 -4.28 27.63
N LEU A 202 2.82 -3.54 26.75
CA LEU A 202 3.04 -3.63 25.31
C LEU A 202 4.31 -2.87 24.90
N GLU A 203 5.19 -3.52 24.15
CA GLU A 203 6.41 -2.91 23.59
C GLU A 203 6.14 -2.02 22.36
N CYS A 204 4.87 -1.66 22.11
CA CYS A 204 4.44 -0.86 20.97
C CYS A 204 3.33 0.14 21.34
N TYR A 205 3.27 1.23 20.58
CA TYR A 205 2.20 2.23 20.63
C TYR A 205 1.61 2.46 19.24
N PHE A 206 0.41 3.01 19.18
CA PHE A 206 -0.24 3.39 17.93
C PHE A 206 -0.01 4.88 17.64
N ALA A 207 0.75 5.18 16.58
CA ALA A 207 0.91 6.53 16.07
C ALA A 207 -0.27 6.87 15.16
N ALA A 208 -1.17 7.71 15.68
CA ALA A 208 -2.38 8.15 15.02
C ALA A 208 -2.14 9.33 14.08
N ASN A 209 -2.74 9.26 12.89
CA ASN A 209 -2.80 10.32 11.91
C ASN A 209 -4.16 11.04 11.89
N GLU A 210 -5.25 10.33 12.22
CA GLU A 210 -6.61 10.88 12.25
C GLU A 210 -7.44 10.20 13.34
N VAL A 211 -8.21 10.99 14.10
CA VAL A 211 -9.14 10.51 15.13
C VAL A 211 -10.57 10.75 14.65
N LEU A 212 -11.35 9.68 14.51
CA LEU A 212 -12.74 9.68 14.07
C LEU A 212 -13.64 9.36 15.28
N ALA A 213 -14.19 10.41 15.89
CA ALA A 213 -15.27 10.31 16.88
C ALA A 213 -16.61 10.69 16.24
N LYS A 214 -17.67 9.93 16.50
CA LYS A 214 -19.03 10.22 16.04
C LYS A 214 -20.03 10.20 17.20
N HIS A 215 -21.13 10.92 17.03
CA HIS A 215 -22.23 11.00 17.99
C HIS A 215 -23.00 9.69 18.17
N ASP A 216 -23.04 8.84 17.14
CA ASP A 216 -23.83 7.60 17.19
C ASP A 216 -22.98 6.47 17.78
N GLU A 217 -23.43 5.92 18.92
CA GLU A 217 -22.98 4.62 19.45
C GLU A 217 -23.09 3.49 18.40
N LYS A 218 -23.93 3.70 17.37
CA LYS A 218 -24.15 2.84 16.21
C LYS A 218 -23.07 2.93 15.12
N TYR A 219 -22.08 3.82 15.22
CA TYR A 219 -21.06 3.99 14.17
C TYR A 219 -19.85 3.04 14.28
N MET A 220 -19.74 2.24 15.34
CA MET A 220 -18.64 1.28 15.44
C MET A 220 -18.72 0.26 14.28
N PRO A 221 -17.63 0.02 13.52
CA PRO A 221 -17.61 -0.94 12.43
C PRO A 221 -18.07 -2.32 12.92
N ALA A 222 -18.88 -3.03 12.13
CA ALA A 222 -19.48 -4.30 12.56
C ALA A 222 -18.44 -5.35 13.01
N GLU A 223 -17.26 -5.36 12.38
CA GLU A 223 -16.12 -6.20 12.75
C GLU A 223 -15.65 -5.92 14.19
N VAL A 224 -15.42 -4.64 14.51
CA VAL A 224 -15.02 -4.16 15.85
C VAL A 224 -16.14 -4.37 16.87
N ALA A 225 -17.39 -4.11 16.50
CA ALA A 225 -18.56 -4.31 17.36
C ALA A 225 -18.71 -5.79 17.78
N ASN A 226 -18.66 -6.71 16.81
CA ASN A 226 -18.75 -8.15 17.06
C ASN A 226 -17.57 -8.65 17.93
N ALA A 227 -16.37 -8.10 17.74
CA ALA A 227 -15.20 -8.43 18.54
C ALA A 227 -15.35 -7.96 20.00
N ILE A 228 -15.80 -6.72 20.24
CA ILE A 228 -16.05 -6.21 21.61
C ILE A 228 -17.19 -6.97 22.29
N GLU A 229 -18.27 -7.32 21.58
CA GLU A 229 -19.32 -8.19 22.15
C GLU A 229 -18.80 -9.58 22.53
N LYS A 230 -17.96 -10.18 21.69
CA LYS A 230 -17.31 -11.48 21.95
C LYS A 230 -16.38 -11.39 23.17
N ASN A 231 -15.61 -10.31 23.27
CA ASN A 231 -14.72 -10.04 24.40
C ASN A 231 -15.50 -9.84 25.70
N LYS A 232 -16.59 -9.08 25.67
CA LYS A 232 -17.50 -8.91 26.81
C LYS A 232 -18.08 -10.24 27.30
N LYS A 233 -18.47 -11.14 26.39
CA LYS A 233 -18.97 -12.49 26.74
C LYS A 233 -17.89 -13.35 27.41
N LYS A 234 -16.68 -13.39 26.87
CA LYS A 234 -15.53 -14.10 27.49
C LYS A 234 -15.28 -13.63 28.93
N LEU A 235 -15.24 -12.32 29.16
CA LEU A 235 -15.01 -11.76 30.49
C LEU A 235 -16.10 -12.16 31.50
N LEU A 236 -17.37 -12.19 31.07
CA LEU A 236 -18.47 -12.67 31.90
C LEU A 236 -18.35 -14.18 32.21
N GLU A 237 -17.97 -15.00 31.22
CA GLU A 237 -17.71 -16.44 31.41
C GLU A 237 -16.52 -16.71 32.34
N GLU A 238 -15.46 -15.90 32.29
CA GLU A 238 -14.30 -15.94 33.18
C GLU A 238 -14.66 -15.51 34.61
N GLU A 239 -15.49 -14.47 34.75
CA GLU A 239 -16.06 -14.05 36.03
C GLU A 239 -16.97 -15.11 36.67
N GLU A 240 -17.78 -15.83 35.89
CA GLU A 240 -18.63 -16.91 36.42
C GLU A 240 -17.80 -18.11 36.87
N LYS A 241 -16.82 -18.55 36.05
CA LYS A 241 -15.91 -19.65 36.41
C LYS A 241 -15.11 -19.34 37.67
N SER A 242 -14.54 -18.14 37.78
CA SER A 242 -13.76 -17.75 38.97
C SER A 242 -14.62 -17.68 40.25
N LYS A 243 -15.91 -17.31 40.14
CA LYS A 243 -16.88 -17.38 41.26
C LYS A 243 -17.22 -18.83 41.62
N GLU A 244 -17.39 -19.72 40.64
CA GLU A 244 -17.66 -21.14 40.86
C GLU A 244 -16.46 -21.87 41.48
N GLU A 245 -15.25 -21.64 40.97
CA GLU A 245 -13.99 -22.15 41.54
C GLU A 245 -13.75 -21.63 42.96
N ALA A 246 -14.04 -20.35 43.24
CA ALA A 246 -13.96 -19.79 44.58
C ALA A 246 -14.96 -20.45 45.54
N LEU A 247 -16.19 -20.74 45.08
CA LEU A 247 -17.20 -21.44 45.89
C LEU A 247 -16.78 -22.89 46.18
N ILE A 248 -16.25 -23.59 45.18
CA ILE A 248 -15.72 -24.97 45.33
C ILE A 248 -14.57 -24.98 46.34
N ASN A 249 -13.58 -24.10 46.19
CA ASN A 249 -12.42 -24.01 47.09
C ASN A 249 -12.82 -23.63 48.53
N ALA A 250 -13.76 -22.70 48.70
CA ALA A 250 -14.31 -22.37 50.02
C ALA A 250 -15.04 -23.56 50.66
N SER A 251 -15.82 -24.32 49.88
CA SER A 251 -16.53 -25.51 50.37
C SER A 251 -15.60 -26.68 50.72
N ALA A 252 -14.46 -26.79 50.04
CA ALA A 252 -13.42 -27.78 50.34
C ALA A 252 -12.65 -27.42 51.62
N SER A 253 -12.31 -26.13 51.79
CA SER A 253 -11.60 -25.65 53.00
C SER A 253 -12.45 -25.73 54.27
N ALA A 254 -13.79 -25.69 54.17
CA ALA A 254 -14.69 -25.83 55.31
C ALA A 254 -14.94 -27.31 55.73
N LYS A 255 -14.28 -28.26 55.07
CA LYS A 255 -14.49 -29.71 55.23
C LYS A 255 -13.22 -30.49 55.63
N ALA A 256 -12.12 -29.76 55.86
CA ALA A 256 -10.83 -30.24 56.34
C ALA A 256 -10.58 -29.74 57.77
#